data_AF-A0AAD0RV07-F1
#
_entry.id   AF-A0AAD0RV07-F1
#
_cell.length_a   1.000
_cell.length_b   1.000
_cell.length_c   1.000
_cell.angle_alpha   90.00
_cell.angle_beta   90.00
_cell.angle_gamma   90.00
#
_symmetry.space_group_name_H-M   'P 1'
#
loop_
_entity.id
_entity.type
_entity.pdbx_description
1 polymer ?
#
loop_
_entity_poly.entity_id
_entity_poly.type
_entity_poly.pdbx_seq_one_letter_code
_entity_poly.pdbx_strand_id
1 'polypeptide(L)'
;MLVDDASLFLALRTLSQAAERHLDNKNKAITTLNQPPIFVMLLGSYSESRLTSEDQEIRLYIEIADQYVPAGGRIFLKAHPVSQQDKITRITKALSSNFEIIEISADEWPIELMPSLIKGNQVLSLSYSSVSLSYLYGFQVTHVLNRKLINKFFPKKNQSWVLESNELYLQQLDFASTRCPQFRKVMEMEP
;
A
#
# COMPACT_ATOMS: atom_id res chain seq x y z
N MET A 1 -9.23 -8.91 28.42
CA MET A 1 -9.93 -7.67 28.07
C MET A 1 -10.09 -7.67 26.57
N LEU A 2 -11.28 -8.04 26.08
CA LEU A 2 -11.57 -7.99 24.65
C LEU A 2 -11.90 -6.54 24.32
N VAL A 3 -11.12 -5.93 23.42
CA VAL A 3 -11.49 -4.64 22.82
C VAL A 3 -12.69 -4.94 21.91
N ASP A 4 -13.82 -4.29 22.15
CA ASP A 4 -14.97 -4.42 21.25
C ASP A 4 -14.72 -3.64 19.96
N ASP A 5 -15.36 -4.06 18.87
CA ASP A 5 -15.14 -3.50 17.54
C ASP A 5 -15.40 -1.99 17.50
N ALA A 6 -16.43 -1.49 18.21
CA ALA A 6 -16.77 -0.07 18.21
C ALA A 6 -15.67 0.78 18.85
N SER A 7 -15.08 0.31 19.96
CA SER A 7 -13.93 0.95 20.60
C SER A 7 -12.70 0.98 19.68
N LEU A 8 -12.41 -0.13 18.98
CA LEU A 8 -11.30 -0.19 18.02
C LEU A 8 -11.51 0.79 16.86
N PHE A 9 -12.71 0.84 16.29
CA PHE A 9 -13.05 1.77 15.22
C PHE A 9 -12.94 3.23 15.65
N LEU A 10 -13.44 3.55 16.83
CA LEU A 10 -13.36 4.91 17.36
C LEU A 10 -11.89 5.34 17.51
N ALA A 11 -11.03 4.47 18.03
CA ALA A 11 -9.61 4.72 18.16
C ALA A 11 -8.95 4.94 16.79
N LEU A 12 -9.15 4.02 15.85
CA LEU A 12 -8.57 4.12 14.50
C LEU A 12 -9.05 5.35 13.75
N ARG A 13 -10.35 5.66 13.82
CA ARG A 13 -10.92 6.86 13.20
C ARG A 13 -10.31 8.13 13.78
N THR A 14 -10.20 8.21 15.10
CA THR A 14 -9.64 9.39 15.78
C THR A 14 -8.17 9.58 15.42
N LEU A 15 -7.39 8.49 15.38
CA LEU A 15 -5.99 8.52 14.95
C LEU A 15 -5.86 8.93 13.48
N SER A 16 -6.69 8.36 12.59
CA SER A 16 -6.69 8.70 11.16
C SER A 16 -7.04 10.18 10.95
N GLN A 17 -8.08 10.69 11.61
CA GLN A 17 -8.44 12.11 11.54
C GLN A 17 -7.35 13.03 12.10
N ALA A 18 -6.62 12.59 13.13
CA ALA A 18 -5.47 13.34 13.64
C ALA A 18 -4.33 13.36 12.62
N ALA A 19 -4.00 12.20 12.03
CA ALA A 19 -2.98 12.07 10.99
C ALA A 19 -3.31 12.92 9.76
N GLU A 20 -4.52 12.78 9.19
CA GLU A 20 -4.94 13.50 7.99
C GLU A 20 -4.93 15.03 8.13
N ARG A 21 -5.15 15.55 9.35
CA ARG A 21 -5.01 16.99 9.62
C ARG A 21 -3.58 17.49 9.45
N HIS A 22 -2.60 16.62 9.69
CA HIS A 22 -1.17 16.91 9.58
C HIS A 22 -0.59 16.56 8.20
N LEU A 23 -1.34 15.89 7.32
CA LEU A 23 -0.94 15.75 5.92
C LEU A 23 -0.90 17.13 5.26
N ASP A 24 0.22 17.42 4.59
CA ASP A 24 0.42 18.67 3.86
C ASP A 24 -0.69 18.94 2.84
N ASN A 25 -0.95 20.23 2.56
CA ASN A 25 -1.94 20.64 1.55
C ASN A 25 -1.62 20.11 0.14
N LYS A 26 -0.37 19.74 -0.17
CA LYS A 26 0.01 19.02 -1.41
C LYS A 26 -0.64 17.63 -1.49
N ASN A 27 -0.78 16.94 -0.35
CA ASN A 27 -1.49 15.66 -0.23
C ASN A 27 -3.01 15.85 -0.11
N LYS A 28 -3.49 17.06 0.19
CA LYS A 28 -4.95 17.36 0.21
C LYS A 28 -5.53 17.60 -1.19
N ALA A 29 -4.70 17.88 -2.20
CA ALA A 29 -5.12 18.02 -3.60
C ALA A 29 -5.54 16.69 -4.26
N ILE A 30 -5.53 15.58 -3.50
CA ILE A 30 -5.78 14.19 -3.94
C ILE A 30 -7.26 13.93 -4.32
N THR A 31 -8.15 14.91 -4.20
CA THR A 31 -9.58 14.78 -4.56
C THR A 31 -10.03 15.85 -5.55
N THR A 32 -9.42 15.91 -6.73
CA THR A 32 -10.05 16.61 -7.87
C THR A 32 -10.64 15.58 -8.83
N LEU A 33 -11.97 15.44 -8.75
CA LEU A 33 -12.80 14.76 -9.75
C LEU A 33 -12.42 15.31 -11.14
N ASN A 34 -12.15 14.42 -12.10
CA ASN A 34 -11.80 14.64 -13.52
C ASN A 34 -10.36 14.29 -13.95
N GLN A 35 -9.58 13.55 -13.17
CA GLN A 35 -8.31 12.96 -13.62
C GLN A 35 -8.37 11.42 -13.62
N PRO A 36 -7.59 10.73 -14.49
CA PRO A 36 -7.58 9.27 -14.60
C PRO A 36 -7.33 8.58 -13.24
N PRO A 37 -7.73 7.30 -13.07
CA PRO A 37 -7.61 6.62 -11.78
C PRO A 37 -6.17 6.67 -11.31
N ILE A 38 -5.98 7.18 -10.09
CA ILE A 38 -4.67 7.33 -9.52
C ILE A 38 -4.30 6.02 -8.81
N PHE A 39 -3.10 5.54 -9.08
CA PHE A 39 -2.57 4.34 -8.44
C PHE A 39 -1.84 4.72 -7.18
N VAL A 40 -2.06 3.98 -6.09
CA VAL A 40 -1.26 4.12 -4.87
C VAL A 40 -0.36 2.90 -4.77
N MET A 41 0.94 3.11 -4.94
CA MET A 41 1.93 2.05 -4.78
C MET A 41 2.52 2.11 -3.37
N LEU A 42 2.26 1.06 -2.59
CA LEU A 42 2.81 0.92 -1.25
C LEU A 42 4.15 0.20 -1.31
N LEU A 43 5.23 0.91 -0.97
CA LEU A 43 6.56 0.32 -0.93
C LEU A 43 6.73 -0.55 0.32
N GLY A 44 7.43 -1.67 0.15
CA GLY A 44 7.97 -2.47 1.23
C GLY A 44 9.37 -2.04 1.66
N SER A 45 9.91 -2.80 2.60
CA SER A 45 11.25 -2.63 3.17
C SER A 45 12.12 -3.87 2.94
N TYR A 46 12.04 -4.46 1.73
CA TYR A 46 12.65 -5.78 1.48
C TYR A 46 14.17 -5.74 1.53
N SER A 47 14.79 -4.70 0.97
CA SER A 47 16.24 -4.54 1.02
C SER A 47 16.74 -4.19 2.42
N GLU A 48 16.01 -3.36 3.18
CA GLU A 48 16.31 -3.08 4.59
C GLU A 48 16.20 -4.35 5.46
N SER A 49 15.22 -5.21 5.15
CA SER A 49 15.04 -6.51 5.80
C SER A 49 16.00 -7.59 5.30
N ARG A 50 16.93 -7.25 4.39
CA ARG A 50 17.91 -8.16 3.78
C ARG A 50 17.27 -9.33 3.01
N LEU A 51 16.04 -9.15 2.57
CA LEU A 51 15.28 -10.14 1.79
C LEU A 51 15.67 -10.11 0.32
N THR A 52 16.05 -8.94 -0.20
CA THR A 52 16.66 -8.78 -1.53
C THR A 52 17.68 -7.63 -1.52
N SER A 53 18.33 -7.34 -2.64
CA SER A 53 19.16 -6.13 -2.78
C SER A 53 18.30 -4.94 -3.20
N GLU A 54 18.75 -3.73 -2.90
CA GLU A 54 18.06 -2.49 -3.28
C GLU A 54 17.81 -2.42 -4.80
N ASP A 55 18.81 -2.78 -5.62
CA ASP A 55 18.67 -2.78 -7.08
C ASP A 55 17.58 -3.74 -7.57
N GLN A 56 17.45 -4.91 -6.94
CA GLN A 56 16.39 -5.86 -7.29
C GLN A 56 15.02 -5.38 -6.82
N GLU A 57 14.96 -4.72 -5.65
CA GLU A 57 13.73 -4.13 -5.14
C GLU A 57 13.24 -2.98 -6.04
N ILE A 58 14.13 -2.11 -6.51
CA ILE A 58 13.79 -1.06 -7.49
C ILE A 58 13.22 -1.69 -8.77
N ARG A 59 13.89 -2.73 -9.32
CA ARG A 59 13.42 -3.41 -10.53
C ARG A 59 12.09 -4.13 -10.34
N LEU A 60 11.82 -4.64 -9.14
CA LEU A 60 10.53 -5.20 -8.77
C LEU A 60 9.42 -4.14 -8.89
N TYR A 61 9.61 -2.94 -8.35
CA TYR A 61 8.61 -1.87 -8.45
C TYR A 61 8.39 -1.39 -9.89
N ILE A 62 9.45 -1.30 -10.69
CA ILE A 62 9.33 -0.98 -12.13
C ILE A 62 8.47 -2.03 -12.85
N GLU A 63 8.76 -3.32 -12.67
CA GLU A 63 7.98 -4.40 -13.32
C GLU A 63 6.50 -4.38 -12.90
N ILE A 64 6.23 -4.07 -11.63
CA ILE A 64 4.86 -3.92 -11.14
C ILE A 64 4.18 -2.71 -11.79
N ALA A 65 4.86 -1.55 -11.83
CA ALA A 65 4.29 -0.36 -12.46
C ALA A 65 3.96 -0.63 -13.94
N ASP A 66 4.89 -1.22 -14.69
CA ASP A 66 4.69 -1.57 -16.10
C ASP A 66 3.54 -2.58 -16.32
N GLN A 67 3.25 -3.44 -15.35
CA GLN A 67 2.20 -4.44 -15.46
C GLN A 67 0.80 -3.90 -15.10
N TYR A 68 0.70 -2.97 -14.16
CA TYR A 68 -0.58 -2.55 -13.57
C TYR A 68 -0.97 -1.11 -13.91
N VAL A 69 0.00 -0.24 -14.20
CA VAL A 69 -0.23 1.19 -14.43
C VAL A 69 -0.14 1.47 -15.94
N PRO A 70 -1.15 2.11 -16.55
CA PRO A 70 -1.05 2.54 -17.93
C PRO A 70 0.15 3.48 -18.14
N ALA A 71 0.78 3.43 -19.31
CA ALA A 71 1.88 4.32 -19.65
C ALA A 71 1.49 5.80 -19.49
N GLY A 72 2.36 6.60 -18.89
CA GLY A 72 2.07 7.99 -18.52
C GLY A 72 1.07 8.14 -17.37
N GLY A 73 0.64 7.04 -16.75
CA GLY A 73 -0.23 7.04 -15.59
C GLY A 73 0.44 7.64 -14.36
N ARG A 74 -0.39 7.98 -13.38
CA ARG A 74 0.03 8.63 -12.14
C ARG A 74 0.09 7.66 -10.98
N ILE A 75 1.18 7.71 -10.23
CA ILE A 75 1.43 6.86 -9.07
C ILE A 75 1.71 7.74 -7.86
N PHE A 76 0.86 7.64 -6.84
CA PHE A 76 1.20 8.04 -5.48
C PHE A 76 2.13 7.00 -4.89
N LEU A 77 3.35 7.43 -4.57
CA LEU A 77 4.35 6.58 -3.96
C LEU A 77 4.34 6.81 -2.45
N LYS A 78 3.94 5.78 -1.69
CA LYS A 78 4.00 5.81 -0.23
C LYS A 78 5.05 4.83 0.26
N ALA A 79 6.06 5.34 0.95
CA ALA A 79 7.10 4.47 1.47
C ALA A 79 6.67 3.75 2.75
N HIS A 80 7.35 2.64 3.03
CA HIS A 80 7.30 2.01 4.35
C HIS A 80 8.02 2.91 5.37
N PRO A 81 7.55 3.02 6.63
CA PRO A 81 8.17 3.87 7.66
C PRO A 81 9.66 3.65 7.96
N VAL A 82 10.22 2.51 7.53
CA VAL A 82 11.63 2.15 7.75
C VAL A 82 12.46 2.26 6.46
N SER A 83 11.85 2.70 5.36
CA SER A 83 12.54 2.83 4.08
C SER A 83 13.58 3.93 4.15
N GLN A 84 14.72 3.71 3.50
CA GLN A 84 15.74 4.74 3.40
C GLN A 84 15.38 5.77 2.32
N GLN A 85 15.59 7.06 2.59
CA GLN A 85 15.25 8.14 1.65
C GLN A 85 16.00 8.03 0.32
N ASP A 86 17.25 7.56 0.34
CA ASP A 86 18.04 7.36 -0.87
C ASP A 86 17.41 6.29 -1.78
N LYS A 87 16.91 5.19 -1.19
CA LYS A 87 16.17 4.15 -1.92
C LYS A 87 14.90 4.73 -2.53
N ILE A 88 14.12 5.49 -1.76
CA ILE A 88 12.87 6.12 -2.25
C ILE A 88 13.19 7.02 -3.45
N THR A 89 14.20 7.88 -3.33
CA THR A 89 14.64 8.77 -4.40
C THR A 89 15.04 8.01 -5.67
N ARG A 90 15.72 6.87 -5.52
CA ARG A 90 16.10 6.00 -6.63
C ARG A 90 14.89 5.31 -7.28
N ILE A 91 13.92 4.87 -6.48
CA ILE A 91 12.65 4.30 -6.97
C ILE A 91 11.89 5.36 -7.76
N THR A 92 11.67 6.56 -7.18
CA THR A 92 11.02 7.68 -7.86
C THR A 92 11.69 7.96 -9.19
N LYS A 93 13.01 8.17 -9.20
CA LYS A 93 13.76 8.47 -10.43
C LYS A 93 13.59 7.39 -11.49
N ALA A 94 13.60 6.11 -11.10
CA ALA A 94 13.45 5.02 -12.05
C ALA A 94 12.05 4.98 -12.67
N LEU A 95 11.01 5.17 -11.84
CA LEU A 95 9.61 5.15 -12.30
C LEU A 95 9.23 6.41 -13.10
N SER A 96 9.80 7.58 -12.76
CA SER A 96 9.52 8.86 -13.45
C SER A 96 9.92 8.89 -14.93
N SER A 97 10.60 7.85 -15.43
CA SER A 97 10.86 7.67 -16.85
C SER A 97 9.58 7.43 -17.66
N ASN A 98 8.61 6.73 -17.09
CA ASN A 98 7.39 6.28 -17.76
C ASN A 98 6.09 6.72 -17.09
N PHE A 99 6.16 7.21 -15.84
CA PHE A 99 5.00 7.52 -15.00
C PHE A 99 5.13 8.89 -14.34
N GLU A 100 3.99 9.50 -14.01
CA GLU A 100 3.96 10.68 -13.15
C GLU A 100 4.01 10.23 -11.68
N ILE A 101 5.10 10.50 -10.99
CA ILE A 101 5.28 10.09 -9.58
C ILE A 101 5.00 11.26 -8.64
N ILE A 102 4.17 11.00 -7.63
CA ILE A 102 3.89 11.92 -6.54
C ILE A 102 4.25 11.22 -5.23
N GLU A 103 5.34 11.65 -4.62
CA GLU A 103 5.75 11.17 -3.30
C GLU A 103 4.83 11.73 -2.22
N ILE A 104 4.42 10.86 -1.29
CA ILE A 104 3.58 11.25 -0.16
C ILE A 104 4.46 11.70 1.00
N SER A 105 4.30 12.96 1.45
CA SER A 105 5.06 13.54 2.57
C SER A 105 4.56 13.10 3.96
N ALA A 106 4.49 11.79 4.21
CA ALA A 106 4.15 11.20 5.52
C ALA A 106 4.62 9.74 5.62
N ASP A 107 5.86 9.49 5.20
CA ASP A 107 6.40 8.13 5.12
C ASP A 107 6.46 7.42 6.47
N GLU A 108 6.64 8.17 7.56
CA GLU A 108 6.69 7.69 8.93
C GLU A 108 5.36 7.12 9.44
N TRP A 109 4.23 7.42 8.78
CA TRP A 109 2.94 6.90 9.19
C TRP A 109 2.59 5.59 8.49
N PRO A 110 1.98 4.63 9.23
CA PRO A 110 1.38 3.47 8.61
C PRO A 110 0.23 3.89 7.68
N ILE A 111 0.09 3.20 6.56
CA ILE A 111 -0.92 3.53 5.54
C ILE A 111 -2.35 3.43 6.09
N GLU A 112 -2.55 2.61 7.11
CA GLU A 112 -3.82 2.44 7.79
C GLU A 112 -4.33 3.75 8.40
N LEU A 113 -3.45 4.70 8.74
CA LEU A 113 -3.87 6.02 9.24
C LEU A 113 -4.20 7.03 8.14
N MET A 114 -4.18 6.61 6.87
CA MET A 114 -4.37 7.48 5.70
C MET A 114 -5.52 7.00 4.80
N PRO A 115 -6.73 6.79 5.33
CA PRO A 115 -7.84 6.23 4.55
C PRO A 115 -8.25 7.11 3.35
N SER A 116 -8.07 8.44 3.42
CA SER A 116 -8.31 9.34 2.28
C SER A 116 -7.39 9.11 1.09
N LEU A 117 -6.14 8.66 1.32
CA LEU A 117 -5.22 8.30 0.24
C LEU A 117 -5.69 7.04 -0.48
N ILE A 118 -6.35 6.13 0.24
CA ILE A 118 -6.80 4.85 -0.31
C ILE A 118 -8.17 4.95 -0.98
N LYS A 119 -9.11 5.70 -0.38
CA LYS A 119 -10.50 5.79 -0.83
C LYS A 119 -10.57 6.33 -2.26
N GLY A 120 -11.11 5.51 -3.17
CA GLY A 120 -11.30 5.87 -4.58
C GLY A 120 -10.08 5.66 -5.49
N ASN A 121 -8.95 5.22 -4.95
CA ASN A 121 -7.73 4.94 -5.71
C ASN A 121 -7.48 3.44 -5.89
N GLN A 122 -6.70 3.06 -6.91
CA GLN A 122 -6.27 1.69 -7.10
C GLN A 122 -5.01 1.41 -6.30
N VAL A 123 -5.11 0.61 -5.24
CA VAL A 123 -3.97 0.31 -4.37
C VAL A 123 -3.22 -0.91 -4.88
N LEU A 124 -1.92 -0.74 -5.11
CA LEU A 124 -0.96 -1.80 -5.40
C LEU A 124 -0.11 -2.04 -4.15
N SER A 125 -0.26 -3.23 -3.55
CA SER A 125 0.46 -3.59 -2.32
C SER A 125 1.13 -4.95 -2.46
N LEU A 126 2.27 -5.10 -1.80
CA LEU A 126 3.09 -6.32 -1.81
C LEU A 126 3.18 -6.97 -0.42
N SER A 127 2.56 -6.36 0.58
CA SER A 127 2.81 -6.64 1.99
C SER A 127 1.50 -6.87 2.76
N TYR A 128 1.63 -7.04 4.07
CA TYR A 128 0.51 -7.16 5.00
C TYR A 128 -0.49 -5.98 4.91
N SER A 129 -0.08 -4.82 4.40
CA SER A 129 -0.99 -3.69 4.17
C SER A 129 -2.18 -4.05 3.27
N SER A 130 -2.04 -5.07 2.40
CA SER A 130 -3.17 -5.60 1.64
C SER A 130 -4.27 -6.14 2.57
N VAL A 131 -3.85 -6.92 3.56
CA VAL A 131 -4.73 -7.57 4.53
C VAL A 131 -5.35 -6.54 5.46
N SER A 132 -4.52 -5.71 6.11
CA SER A 132 -5.00 -4.73 7.09
C SER A 132 -6.00 -3.75 6.50
N LEU A 133 -5.73 -3.18 5.31
CA LEU A 133 -6.65 -2.25 4.66
C LEU A 133 -7.98 -2.92 4.28
N SER A 134 -7.93 -4.19 3.87
CA SER A 134 -9.14 -4.97 3.57
C SER A 134 -9.96 -5.24 4.83
N TYR A 135 -9.32 -5.60 5.95
CA TYR A 135 -10.01 -5.88 7.21
C TYR A 135 -10.55 -4.62 7.89
N LEU A 136 -9.73 -3.57 7.99
CA LEU A 136 -10.07 -2.36 8.74
C LEU A 136 -11.09 -1.49 8.01
N TYR A 137 -11.01 -1.41 6.68
CA TYR A 137 -11.78 -0.45 5.91
C TYR A 137 -12.63 -1.08 4.80
N GLY A 138 -12.48 -2.39 4.55
CA GLY A 138 -13.15 -3.05 3.42
C GLY A 138 -12.65 -2.58 2.05
N PHE A 139 -11.49 -1.92 2.00
CA PHE A 139 -10.92 -1.42 0.76
C PHE A 139 -10.45 -2.56 -0.13
N GLN A 140 -10.73 -2.45 -1.43
CA GLN A 140 -10.21 -3.39 -2.40
C GLN A 140 -8.75 -3.05 -2.70
N VAL A 141 -7.83 -3.88 -2.21
CA VAL A 141 -6.39 -3.75 -2.49
C VAL A 141 -5.97 -4.82 -3.50
N THR A 142 -5.21 -4.41 -4.52
CA THR A 142 -4.58 -5.34 -5.44
C THR A 142 -3.27 -5.81 -4.82
N HIS A 143 -3.25 -7.04 -4.31
CA HIS A 143 -2.01 -7.67 -3.87
C HIS A 143 -1.21 -8.14 -5.08
N VAL A 144 -0.12 -7.44 -5.41
CA VAL A 144 0.61 -7.62 -6.67
C VAL A 144 1.78 -8.60 -6.56
N LEU A 145 2.29 -8.86 -5.35
CA LEU A 145 3.39 -9.79 -5.17
C LEU A 145 2.92 -11.23 -5.43
N ASN A 146 3.58 -11.89 -6.39
CA ASN A 146 3.25 -13.23 -6.82
C ASN A 146 4.51 -14.08 -6.98
N ARG A 147 4.32 -15.40 -7.12
CA ARG A 147 5.42 -16.36 -7.24
C ARG A 147 6.42 -16.03 -8.36
N LYS A 148 5.95 -15.52 -9.50
CA LYS A 148 6.84 -15.16 -10.63
C LYS A 148 7.76 -14.00 -10.23
N LEU A 149 7.22 -12.96 -9.62
CA LEU A 149 8.00 -11.82 -9.12
C LEU A 149 8.96 -12.26 -8.01
N ILE A 150 8.51 -13.09 -7.06
CA ILE A 150 9.35 -13.60 -5.97
C ILE A 150 10.55 -14.37 -6.53
N ASN A 151 10.30 -15.30 -7.46
CA ASN A 151 11.35 -16.09 -8.07
C ASN A 151 12.35 -15.26 -8.89
N LYS A 152 11.89 -14.15 -9.49
CA LYS A 152 12.71 -13.25 -10.33
C LYS A 152 13.58 -12.31 -9.51
N PHE A 153 13.03 -11.72 -8.45
CA PHE A 153 13.66 -10.59 -7.75
C PHE A 153 14.22 -10.91 -6.37
N PHE A 154 13.94 -12.08 -5.81
CA PHE A 154 14.46 -12.49 -4.51
C PHE A 154 15.53 -13.60 -4.66
N PRO A 155 16.62 -13.56 -3.88
CA PRO A 155 17.64 -14.58 -3.90
C PRO A 155 17.10 -15.91 -3.38
N LYS A 156 17.54 -17.04 -3.97
CA LYS A 156 17.04 -18.39 -3.67
C LYS A 156 16.93 -18.70 -2.16
N LYS A 157 17.91 -18.28 -1.36
CA LYS A 157 17.95 -18.50 0.09
C LYS A 157 16.77 -17.87 0.86
N ASN A 158 16.15 -16.82 0.30
CA ASN A 158 15.04 -16.10 0.94
C ASN A 158 13.69 -16.42 0.28
N GLN A 159 13.67 -17.08 -0.88
CA GLN A 159 12.44 -17.30 -1.67
C GLN A 159 11.39 -18.11 -0.90
N SER A 160 11.77 -19.16 -0.17
CA SER A 160 10.82 -19.97 0.61
C SER A 160 10.07 -19.13 1.63
N TRP A 161 10.80 -18.36 2.44
CA TRP A 161 10.23 -17.51 3.46
C TRP A 161 9.29 -16.43 2.88
N VAL A 162 9.69 -15.79 1.78
CA VAL A 162 8.86 -14.78 1.11
C VAL A 162 7.60 -15.42 0.52
N LEU A 163 7.72 -16.59 -0.12
CA LEU A 163 6.58 -17.32 -0.66
C LEU A 163 5.58 -17.73 0.44
N GLU A 164 6.07 -18.28 1.55
CA GLU A 164 5.24 -18.69 2.68
C GLU A 164 4.53 -17.50 3.31
N SER A 165 5.24 -16.39 3.55
CA SER A 165 4.66 -15.17 4.10
C SER A 165 3.60 -14.58 3.15
N ASN A 166 3.88 -14.57 1.85
CA ASN A 166 2.95 -14.08 0.83
C ASN A 166 1.68 -14.94 0.75
N GLU A 167 1.83 -16.26 0.84
CA GLU A 167 0.70 -17.19 0.84
C GLU A 167 -0.21 -16.96 2.05
N LEU A 168 0.37 -16.71 3.23
CA LEU A 168 -0.41 -16.34 4.42
C LEU A 168 -1.21 -15.05 4.23
N TYR A 169 -0.67 -14.06 3.52
CA TYR A 169 -1.42 -12.83 3.21
C TYR A 169 -2.56 -13.09 2.23
N LEU A 170 -2.32 -13.89 1.18
CA LEU A 170 -3.35 -14.28 0.22
C LEU A 170 -4.50 -15.05 0.87
N GLN A 171 -4.20 -15.98 1.79
CA GLN A 171 -5.20 -16.72 2.55
C GLN A 171 -6.05 -15.79 3.44
N GLN A 172 -5.43 -14.81 4.08
CA GLN A 172 -6.15 -13.82 4.90
C GLN A 172 -7.02 -12.88 4.05
N LEU A 173 -6.55 -12.50 2.85
CA LEU A 173 -7.35 -11.72 1.90
C LEU A 173 -8.58 -12.50 1.40
N ASP A 174 -8.42 -13.79 1.10
CA ASP A 174 -9.54 -14.66 0.72
C ASP A 174 -10.58 -14.73 1.85
N PHE A 175 -10.12 -14.89 3.09
CA PHE A 175 -10.99 -14.85 4.27
C PHE A 175 -11.73 -13.50 4.41
N ALA A 176 -11.01 -12.37 4.28
CA ALA A 176 -11.60 -11.04 4.36
C ALA A 176 -12.67 -10.84 3.29
N SER A 177 -12.42 -11.29 2.06
CA SER A 177 -13.34 -11.14 0.92
C SER A 177 -14.63 -11.97 1.08
N THR A 178 -14.58 -13.10 1.77
CA THR A 178 -15.71 -14.03 1.92
C THR A 178 -16.51 -13.82 3.21
N ARG A 179 -15.90 -13.30 4.28
CA ARG A 179 -16.51 -13.26 5.63
C ARG A 179 -16.52 -11.91 6.34
N CYS A 180 -15.91 -10.86 5.79
CA CYS A 180 -16.02 -9.48 6.32
C CYS A 180 -17.06 -8.55 5.64
N PRO A 181 -18.26 -8.97 5.20
CA PRO A 181 -19.32 -8.01 4.82
C PRO A 181 -19.73 -7.06 5.96
N GLN A 182 -19.40 -7.40 7.21
CA GLN A 182 -19.89 -6.72 8.42
C GLN A 182 -19.25 -5.34 8.65
N PHE A 183 -18.07 -5.07 8.09
CA PHE A 183 -17.42 -3.74 8.20
C PHE A 183 -17.88 -2.74 7.13
N ARG A 184 -18.58 -3.18 6.08
CA ARG A 184 -19.06 -2.29 4.99
C ARG A 184 -20.15 -1.31 5.43
N LYS A 185 -20.97 -1.66 6.43
CA LYS A 185 -22.13 -0.84 6.84
C LYS A 185 -21.80 0.37 7.71
N VAL A 186 -20.60 0.47 8.27
CA VAL A 186 -20.30 1.51 9.27
C VAL A 186 -19.68 2.77 8.63
N MET A 187 -19.09 2.65 7.44
CA MET A 187 -18.62 3.82 6.66
C MET A 187 -19.70 4.49 5.81
N GLU A 188 -20.88 3.87 5.68
CA GLU A 188 -22.08 4.49 5.07
C GLU A 188 -22.86 5.35 6.07
N MET A 189 -22.45 5.39 7.35
CA MET A 189 -22.98 6.35 8.32
C MET A 189 -22.16 7.64 8.27
N GLU A 190 -22.28 8.39 7.17
CA GLU A 190 -22.04 9.84 7.23
C GLU A 190 -23.25 10.50 7.92
N PRO A 191 -23.04 11.51 8.79
CA PRO A 191 -24.09 12.47 9.13
C PRO A 191 -24.42 13.40 7.96
#